data_AF-Q6XI90-F1
#
_entry.id   AF-Q6XI90-F1
#
_cell.length_a   1.000
_cell.length_b   1.000
_cell.length_c   1.000
_cell.angle_alpha   90.00
_cell.angle_beta   90.00
_cell.angle_gamma   90.00
#
_symmetry.space_group_name_H-M   'P 1'
#
loop_
_entity.id
_entity.type
_entity.pdbx_description
1 polymer ?
#
loop_
_entity_poly.entity_id
_entity_poly.type
_entity_poly.pdbx_seq_one_letter_code
_entity_poly.pdbx_strand_id
1 'polypeptide(L)'
;MGRAEVGTPKYLANKMKSKGLQKLRWYCQMCEKQCRDENGFKCHTMSESHQRQLLLFADNPGKFLHSFSKEFSDGYMELLRRRFGTKRTSANKIYQEYIAHKEHIHMNATRWLTLSDYVKWLGRTGQVVADETEKGWFVTYIDRSPEAMERQAKADRKEKMEKDDEERMADFIEQQIK
;
A
#
# COMPACT_ATOMS: atom_id res chain seq x y z
N MET A 1 -6.12 29.34 -13.61
CA MET A 1 -7.21 28.83 -14.47
C MET A 1 -8.01 27.80 -13.69
N GLY A 2 -9.34 27.94 -13.63
CA GLY A 2 -10.22 27.03 -12.89
C GLY A 2 -10.29 25.61 -13.49
N ARG A 3 -10.65 24.63 -12.65
CA ARG A 3 -10.97 23.26 -13.11
C ARG A 3 -12.16 23.34 -14.07
N ALA A 4 -12.08 22.66 -15.21
CA ALA A 4 -13.18 22.62 -16.17
C ALA A 4 -14.36 21.83 -15.58
N GLU A 5 -15.58 22.31 -15.75
CA GLU A 5 -16.78 21.65 -15.22
C GLU A 5 -16.97 20.25 -15.81
N VAL A 6 -17.38 19.32 -14.96
CA VAL A 6 -17.58 17.92 -15.31
C VAL A 6 -18.59 17.81 -16.44
N GLY A 7 -18.25 17.04 -17.48
CA GLY A 7 -19.11 16.84 -18.65
C GLY A 7 -18.90 17.83 -19.81
N THR A 8 -18.16 18.94 -19.60
CA THR A 8 -17.86 19.87 -20.69
C THR A 8 -16.89 19.27 -21.73
N PRO A 9 -16.92 19.71 -23.00
CA PRO A 9 -15.94 19.28 -24.01
C PRO A 9 -14.49 19.51 -23.57
N LYS A 10 -14.24 20.61 -22.82
CA LYS A 10 -12.93 20.91 -22.24
C LYS A 10 -12.54 19.93 -21.13
N TYR A 11 -13.47 19.54 -20.28
CA TYR A 11 -13.24 18.49 -19.26
C TYR A 11 -12.94 17.14 -19.91
N LEU A 12 -13.73 16.73 -20.92
CA LEU A 12 -13.50 15.49 -21.65
C LEU A 12 -12.16 15.50 -22.39
N ALA A 13 -11.82 16.61 -23.07
CA ALA A 13 -10.54 16.76 -23.75
C ALA A 13 -9.35 16.70 -22.78
N ASN A 14 -9.46 17.33 -21.60
CA ASN A 14 -8.44 17.24 -20.57
C ASN A 14 -8.31 15.81 -20.03
N LYS A 15 -9.44 15.12 -19.78
CA LYS A 15 -9.45 13.72 -19.33
C LYS A 15 -8.81 12.80 -20.38
N MET A 16 -9.11 13.00 -21.67
CA MET A 16 -8.50 12.25 -22.77
C MET A 16 -7.00 12.51 -22.90
N LYS A 17 -6.55 13.76 -22.80
CA LYS A 17 -5.12 14.12 -22.83
C LYS A 17 -4.34 13.59 -21.63
N SER A 18 -5.03 13.38 -20.51
CA SER A 18 -4.45 12.79 -19.30
C SER A 18 -4.46 11.26 -19.30
N LYS A 19 -4.89 10.57 -20.37
CA LYS A 19 -4.86 9.10 -20.47
C LYS A 19 -3.42 8.56 -20.33
N GLY A 20 -3.27 7.44 -19.60
CA GLY A 20 -1.96 6.84 -19.26
C GLY A 20 -1.35 7.35 -17.95
N LEU A 21 -0.44 6.57 -17.36
CA LEU A 21 0.33 6.96 -16.17
C LEU A 21 1.45 7.93 -16.58
N GLN A 22 1.48 9.12 -15.98
CA GLN A 22 2.57 10.08 -16.15
C GLN A 22 3.58 9.96 -15.00
N LYS A 23 4.75 10.58 -15.12
CA LYS A 23 5.76 10.52 -14.06
C LYS A 23 5.24 11.20 -12.79
N LEU A 24 5.20 10.44 -11.69
CA LEU A 24 4.72 10.92 -10.39
C LEU A 24 5.52 12.10 -9.84
N ARG A 25 6.79 12.25 -10.25
CA ARG A 25 7.65 13.37 -9.84
C ARG A 25 7.09 14.75 -10.23
N TRP A 26 6.15 14.81 -11.18
CA TRP A 26 5.49 16.05 -11.63
C TRP A 26 4.03 16.16 -11.14
N TYR A 27 3.67 15.41 -10.11
CA TYR A 27 2.34 15.48 -9.50
C TYR A 27 2.39 16.27 -8.20
N CYS A 28 1.41 17.16 -8.01
CA CYS A 28 1.23 17.90 -6.77
C CYS A 28 0.08 17.28 -5.97
N GLN A 29 0.38 16.65 -4.83
CA GLN A 29 -0.64 16.07 -3.95
C GLN A 29 -1.57 17.15 -3.38
N MET A 30 -1.02 18.31 -3.00
CA MET A 30 -1.78 19.39 -2.36
C MET A 30 -2.85 19.98 -3.27
N CYS A 31 -2.61 19.97 -4.58
CA CYS A 31 -3.53 20.51 -5.57
C CYS A 31 -4.23 19.41 -6.40
N GLU A 32 -3.92 18.14 -6.09
CA GLU A 32 -4.30 16.94 -6.85
C GLU A 32 -4.09 17.14 -8.36
N LYS A 33 -2.93 17.66 -8.73
CA LYS A 33 -2.67 18.14 -10.08
C LYS A 33 -1.46 17.44 -10.69
N GLN A 34 -1.72 16.65 -11.73
CA GLN A 34 -0.68 16.11 -12.60
C GLN A 34 -0.18 17.19 -13.56
N CYS A 35 1.12 17.49 -13.51
CA CYS A 35 1.81 18.31 -14.51
C CYS A 35 2.50 17.40 -15.53
N ARG A 36 2.60 17.88 -16.77
CA ARG A 36 3.08 17.08 -17.91
C ARG A 36 4.61 16.89 -17.90
N ASP A 37 5.31 17.92 -17.46
CA ASP A 37 6.77 18.00 -17.46
C ASP A 37 7.26 18.87 -16.31
N GLU A 38 8.59 18.98 -16.20
CA GLU A 38 9.27 19.75 -15.18
C GLU A 38 8.88 21.23 -15.21
N ASN A 39 8.80 21.83 -16.39
CA ASN A 39 8.49 23.25 -16.55
C ASN A 39 7.05 23.52 -16.12
N GLY A 40 6.11 22.66 -16.51
CA GLY A 40 4.72 22.72 -16.06
C GLY A 40 4.60 22.60 -14.54
N PHE A 41 5.41 21.74 -13.91
CA PHE A 41 5.43 21.62 -12.46
C PHE A 41 6.00 22.86 -11.78
N LYS A 42 7.11 23.42 -12.27
CA LYS A 42 7.69 24.69 -11.79
C LYS A 42 6.69 25.85 -11.89
N CYS A 43 6.04 26.01 -13.04
CA CYS A 43 5.00 27.03 -13.21
C CYS A 43 3.81 26.81 -12.27
N HIS A 44 3.47 25.55 -11.99
CA HIS A 44 2.42 25.23 -11.02
C HIS A 44 2.80 25.64 -9.60
N THR A 45 4.00 25.29 -9.12
CA THR A 45 4.43 25.60 -7.76
C THR A 45 4.63 27.10 -7.52
N MET A 46 4.95 27.87 -8.56
CA MET A 46 5.02 29.33 -8.49
C MET A 46 3.66 30.04 -8.61
N SER A 47 2.58 29.31 -8.93
CA SER A 47 1.28 29.93 -9.15
C SER A 47 0.60 30.33 -7.84
N GLU A 48 -0.13 31.46 -7.84
CA GLU A 48 -0.88 31.95 -6.69
C GLU A 48 -1.87 30.90 -6.15
N SER A 49 -2.51 30.14 -7.04
CA SER A 49 -3.42 29.05 -6.64
C SER A 49 -2.73 27.96 -5.82
N HIS A 50 -1.46 27.65 -6.12
CA HIS A 50 -0.69 26.69 -5.33
C HIS A 50 -0.24 27.31 -4.01
N GLN A 51 0.22 28.57 -4.02
CA GLN A 51 0.62 29.29 -2.81
C GLN A 51 -0.52 29.45 -1.80
N ARG A 52 -1.74 29.77 -2.28
CA ARG A 52 -2.94 29.82 -1.42
C ARG A 52 -3.24 28.47 -0.79
N GLN A 53 -3.09 27.37 -1.55
CA GLN A 53 -3.20 26.03 -0.98
C GLN A 53 -2.12 25.82 0.08
N LEU A 54 -0.85 26.08 -0.21
CA LEU A 54 0.24 25.97 0.77
C LEU A 54 -0.06 26.67 2.10
N LEU A 55 -0.65 27.88 2.08
CA LEU A 55 -1.03 28.60 3.30
C LEU A 55 -2.10 27.86 4.11
N LEU A 56 -3.12 27.30 3.46
CA LEU A 56 -4.14 26.48 4.14
C LEU A 56 -3.54 25.24 4.82
N PHE A 57 -2.48 24.68 4.23
CA PHE A 57 -1.78 23.53 4.81
C PHE A 57 -0.79 23.94 5.90
N ALA A 58 -0.14 25.10 5.78
CA ALA A 58 0.82 25.62 6.75
C ALA A 58 0.19 25.83 8.14
N ASP A 59 -1.10 26.15 8.19
CA ASP A 59 -1.82 26.28 9.45
C ASP A 59 -1.98 24.95 10.20
N ASN A 60 -1.98 23.81 9.51
CA ASN A 60 -2.21 22.48 10.11
C ASN A 60 -1.46 21.33 9.40
N PRO A 61 -0.12 21.38 9.27
CA PRO A 61 0.64 20.42 8.46
C PRO A 61 0.49 18.97 8.98
N GLY A 62 0.41 18.80 10.30
CA GLY A 62 0.25 17.49 10.92
C GLY A 62 -1.07 16.80 10.55
N LYS A 63 -2.16 17.55 10.41
CA LYS A 63 -3.48 16.99 10.06
C LYS A 63 -3.47 16.42 8.64
N PHE A 64 -2.93 17.16 7.68
CA PHE A 64 -2.84 16.71 6.29
C PHE A 64 -1.89 15.53 6.13
N LEU A 65 -0.70 15.60 6.76
CA LEU A 65 0.23 14.49 6.76
C LEU A 65 -0.38 13.22 7.35
N HIS A 66 -1.13 13.35 8.45
CA HIS A 66 -1.85 12.24 9.05
C HIS A 66 -2.93 11.69 8.11
N SER A 67 -3.73 12.55 7.50
CA SER A 67 -4.79 12.16 6.56
C SER A 67 -4.22 11.40 5.36
N PHE A 68 -3.20 11.95 4.70
CA PHE A 68 -2.54 11.31 3.56
C PHE A 68 -1.89 9.99 3.94
N SER A 69 -1.22 9.94 5.10
CA SER A 69 -0.62 8.69 5.59
C SER A 69 -1.69 7.62 5.85
N LYS A 70 -2.83 8.00 6.43
CA LYS A 70 -3.92 7.08 6.70
C LYS A 70 -4.53 6.55 5.40
N GLU A 71 -4.88 7.43 4.48
CA GLU A 71 -5.49 7.07 3.20
C GLU A 71 -4.55 6.21 2.33
N PHE A 72 -3.26 6.54 2.32
CA PHE A 72 -2.24 5.70 1.70
C PHE A 72 -2.21 4.30 2.32
N SER A 73 -2.16 4.22 3.65
CA SER A 73 -2.07 2.95 4.37
C SER A 73 -3.32 2.10 4.16
N ASP A 74 -4.50 2.71 4.23
CA ASP A 74 -5.79 2.05 4.06
C ASP A 74 -5.90 1.48 2.63
N GLY A 75 -5.56 2.27 1.61
CA GLY A 75 -5.58 1.83 0.22
C GLY A 75 -4.56 0.73 -0.09
N TYR A 76 -3.33 0.83 0.45
CA TYR A 76 -2.34 -0.23 0.31
C TYR A 76 -2.80 -1.54 0.98
N MET A 77 -3.32 -1.45 2.20
CA MET A 77 -3.80 -2.61 2.96
C MET A 77 -5.06 -3.22 2.37
N GLU A 78 -5.95 -2.42 1.78
CA GLU A 78 -7.09 -2.92 1.02
C GLU A 78 -6.65 -3.75 -0.19
N LEU A 79 -5.68 -3.24 -0.96
CA LEU A 79 -5.11 -3.96 -2.10
C LEU A 79 -4.43 -5.28 -1.67
N LEU A 80 -3.63 -5.21 -0.60
CA LEU A 80 -2.96 -6.37 -0.02
C LEU A 80 -3.98 -7.45 0.36
N ARG A 81 -5.03 -7.07 1.10
CA ARG A 81 -6.10 -7.98 1.55
C ARG A 81 -6.88 -8.59 0.39
N ARG A 82 -7.32 -7.78 -0.57
CA ARG A 82 -8.23 -8.24 -1.63
C ARG A 82 -7.52 -9.08 -2.69
N ARG A 83 -6.31 -8.70 -3.10
CA ARG A 83 -5.64 -9.35 -4.24
C ARG A 83 -4.62 -10.42 -3.83
N PHE A 84 -3.87 -10.17 -2.77
CA PHE A 84 -2.75 -11.01 -2.37
C PHE A 84 -3.07 -11.91 -1.18
N GLY A 85 -3.98 -11.47 -0.31
CA GLY A 85 -4.37 -12.21 0.90
C GLY A 85 -3.16 -12.46 1.80
N THR A 86 -3.08 -13.67 2.36
CA THR A 86 -2.00 -14.12 3.24
C THR A 86 -0.78 -14.68 2.49
N LYS A 87 -0.68 -14.48 1.16
CA LYS A 87 0.48 -14.94 0.39
C LYS A 87 1.66 -14.00 0.56
N ARG A 88 2.83 -14.59 0.87
CA ARG A 88 4.11 -13.87 0.87
C ARG A 88 4.38 -13.23 -0.49
N THR A 89 4.44 -11.91 -0.52
CA THR A 89 4.52 -11.12 -1.76
C THR A 89 5.55 -10.00 -1.61
N SER A 90 6.27 -9.67 -2.69
CA SER A 90 7.17 -8.52 -2.68
C SER A 90 6.40 -7.21 -2.45
N ALA A 91 6.85 -6.41 -1.49
CA ALA A 91 6.25 -5.13 -1.15
C ALA A 91 6.23 -4.16 -2.34
N ASN A 92 7.28 -4.19 -3.18
CA ASN A 92 7.37 -3.36 -4.38
C ASN A 92 6.30 -3.75 -5.40
N LYS A 93 6.00 -5.05 -5.56
CA LYS A 93 4.94 -5.50 -6.48
C LYS A 93 3.57 -4.94 -6.08
N ILE A 94 3.25 -4.97 -4.79
CA ILE A 94 2.00 -4.41 -4.26
C ILE A 94 1.98 -2.90 -4.46
N TYR A 95 3.09 -2.22 -4.19
CA TYR A 95 3.21 -0.77 -4.38
C TYR A 95 3.03 -0.36 -5.85
N GLN A 96 3.65 -1.07 -6.80
CA GLN A 96 3.51 -0.80 -8.24
C GLN A 96 2.06 -0.94 -8.71
N GLU A 97 1.32 -1.88 -8.14
CA GLU A 97 -0.10 -2.03 -8.45
C GLU A 97 -0.96 -0.96 -7.78
N TYR A 98 -0.65 -0.59 -6.54
CA TYR A 98 -1.32 0.52 -5.86
C TYR A 98 -1.23 1.81 -6.68
N ILE A 99 -0.03 2.15 -7.17
CA ILE A 99 0.17 3.36 -7.97
C ILE A 99 -0.35 3.26 -9.41
N ALA A 100 -0.78 2.07 -9.86
CA ALA A 100 -1.39 1.91 -11.18
C ALA A 100 -2.77 2.58 -11.27
N HIS A 101 -3.45 2.77 -10.14
CA HIS A 101 -4.68 3.54 -10.04
C HIS A 101 -4.37 5.03 -9.89
N LYS A 102 -4.93 5.91 -10.72
CA LYS A 102 -4.52 7.34 -10.73
C LYS A 102 -4.95 8.16 -9.52
N GLU A 103 -5.90 7.66 -8.75
CA GLU A 103 -6.49 8.37 -7.61
C GLU A 103 -5.83 7.96 -6.28
N HIS A 104 -4.68 7.29 -6.34
CA HIS A 104 -3.92 6.91 -5.16
C HIS A 104 -3.19 8.11 -4.52
N ILE A 105 -2.93 8.02 -3.22
CA ILE A 105 -2.05 8.97 -2.53
C ILE A 105 -0.61 8.62 -2.85
N HIS A 106 0.17 9.60 -3.28
CA HIS A 106 1.58 9.37 -3.56
C HIS A 106 2.36 9.22 -2.23
N MET A 107 3.24 8.23 -2.14
CA MET A 107 4.01 7.94 -0.93
C MET A 107 4.78 9.16 -0.40
N ASN A 108 5.33 10.00 -1.30
CA ASN A 108 6.05 11.23 -0.94
C ASN A 108 5.21 12.26 -0.17
N ALA A 109 3.88 12.14 -0.19
CA ALA A 109 2.97 12.99 0.58
C ALA A 109 2.64 12.44 1.98
N THR A 110 3.20 11.27 2.33
CA THR A 110 2.97 10.60 3.61
C THR A 110 4.16 10.79 4.56
N ARG A 111 4.02 10.32 5.79
CA ARG A 111 5.12 10.30 6.77
C ARG A 111 6.25 9.31 6.42
N TRP A 112 6.04 8.41 5.46
CA TRP A 112 7.03 7.41 5.06
C TRP A 112 7.72 7.85 3.78
N LEU A 113 9.01 8.18 3.89
CA LEU A 113 9.80 8.67 2.75
C LEU A 113 10.18 7.55 1.78
N THR A 114 10.24 6.31 2.27
CA THR A 114 10.60 5.13 1.48
C THR A 114 9.63 3.99 1.73
N LEU A 115 9.50 3.10 0.73
CA LEU A 115 8.67 1.89 0.87
C LEU A 115 9.20 0.99 2.01
N SER A 116 10.52 0.95 2.20
CA SER A 116 11.15 0.21 3.29
C SER A 116 10.71 0.73 4.67
N ASP A 117 10.65 2.05 4.86
CA ASP A 117 10.19 2.64 6.12
C ASP A 117 8.72 2.30 6.40
N TYR A 118 7.90 2.31 5.35
CA TYR A 118 6.49 1.93 5.45
C TYR A 118 6.34 0.44 5.81
N VAL A 119 7.07 -0.46 5.14
CA VAL A 119 7.03 -1.90 5.44
C VAL A 119 7.50 -2.20 6.86
N LYS A 120 8.59 -1.56 7.32
CA LYS A 120 9.05 -1.67 8.72
C LYS A 120 7.98 -1.22 9.70
N TRP A 121 7.26 -0.15 9.40
CA TRP A 121 6.15 0.32 10.22
C TRP A 121 4.97 -0.66 10.23
N LEU A 122 4.62 -1.27 9.09
CA LEU A 122 3.59 -2.31 9.03
C LEU A 122 3.96 -3.54 9.87
N GLY A 123 5.23 -3.95 9.83
CA GLY A 123 5.75 -5.02 10.68
C GLY A 123 5.65 -4.70 12.17
N ARG A 124 6.09 -3.50 12.58
CA ARG A 124 6.00 -3.04 13.99
C ARG A 124 4.58 -2.92 14.51
N THR A 125 3.63 -2.56 13.65
CA THR A 125 2.20 -2.48 14.01
C THR A 125 1.50 -3.85 13.95
N GLY A 126 2.21 -4.90 13.53
CA GLY A 126 1.70 -6.27 13.45
C GLY A 126 0.62 -6.46 12.39
N GLN A 127 0.56 -5.59 11.38
CA GLN A 127 -0.38 -5.71 10.27
C GLN A 127 0.09 -6.74 9.24
N VAL A 128 1.41 -6.88 9.11
CA VAL A 128 2.05 -7.83 8.20
C VAL A 128 3.27 -8.46 8.89
N VAL A 129 3.63 -9.65 8.45
CA VAL A 129 4.99 -10.20 8.66
C VAL A 129 5.87 -9.62 7.56
N ALA A 130 6.94 -8.92 7.94
CA ALA A 130 7.85 -8.26 7.02
C ALA A 130 9.21 -8.97 7.02
N ASP A 131 9.64 -9.45 5.85
CA ASP A 131 10.93 -10.12 5.66
C ASP A 131 11.81 -9.30 4.71
N GLU A 132 13.06 -9.05 5.09
CA GLU A 132 14.07 -8.49 4.20
C GLU A 132 14.87 -9.61 3.54
N THR A 133 15.01 -9.54 2.22
CA THR A 133 15.84 -10.48 1.43
C THR A 133 16.75 -9.69 0.51
N GLU A 134 17.70 -10.35 -0.14
CA GLU A 134 18.57 -9.72 -1.16
C GLU A 134 17.77 -9.11 -2.33
N LYS A 135 16.56 -9.62 -2.60
CA LYS A 135 15.65 -9.12 -3.63
C LYS A 135 14.75 -7.98 -3.13
N GLY A 136 14.94 -7.51 -1.90
CA GLY A 136 14.16 -6.46 -1.25
C GLY A 136 13.15 -7.00 -0.23
N TRP A 137 12.18 -6.16 0.10
CA TRP A 137 11.19 -6.42 1.15
C TRP A 137 10.02 -7.29 0.65
N PHE A 138 9.69 -8.31 1.44
CA PHE A 138 8.51 -9.16 1.29
C PHE A 138 7.57 -8.94 2.48
N VAL A 139 6.27 -8.99 2.19
CA VAL A 139 5.21 -8.84 3.19
C VAL A 139 4.21 -9.97 3.07
N THR A 140 3.72 -10.41 4.22
CA THR A 140 2.64 -11.38 4.36
C THR A 140 1.56 -10.78 5.25
N TYR A 141 0.34 -10.62 4.74
CA TYR A 141 -0.75 -10.06 5.52
C TYR A 141 -1.12 -10.98 6.70
N ILE A 142 -1.34 -10.38 7.87
CA ILE A 142 -1.84 -11.09 9.05
C ILE A 142 -3.35 -10.90 9.09
N ASP A 143 -4.09 -11.93 8.69
CA ASP A 143 -5.55 -11.91 8.76
C ASP A 143 -6.03 -12.19 10.19
N ARG A 144 -6.62 -11.18 10.82
CA ARG A 144 -7.17 -11.26 12.18
C ARG A 144 -8.68 -11.45 12.22
N SER A 145 -9.31 -11.82 11.09
CA SER A 145 -10.74 -12.12 11.09
C SER A 145 -11.04 -13.38 11.93
N PRO A 146 -12.20 -13.47 12.60
CA PRO A 146 -12.57 -14.65 13.39
C PRO A 146 -12.53 -15.95 12.57
N GLU A 147 -12.96 -15.89 11.31
CA GLU A 147 -12.93 -17.01 10.37
C GLU A 147 -11.50 -17.45 10.03
N ALA A 148 -10.57 -16.50 9.84
CA ALA A 148 -9.17 -16.81 9.59
C ALA A 148 -8.52 -17.44 10.83
N MET A 149 -8.79 -16.91 12.03
CA MET A 149 -8.29 -17.50 13.28
C MET A 149 -8.84 -18.91 13.51
N GLU A 150 -10.11 -19.16 13.19
CA GLU A 150 -10.69 -20.51 13.32
C GLU A 150 -10.07 -21.49 12.32
N ARG A 151 -9.85 -21.06 11.07
CA ARG A 151 -9.17 -21.88 10.05
C ARG A 151 -7.73 -22.18 10.47
N GLN A 152 -7.03 -21.21 11.03
CA GLN A 152 -5.66 -21.36 11.50
C GLN A 152 -5.59 -22.29 12.71
N ALA A 153 -6.48 -22.12 13.70
CA ALA A 153 -6.59 -23.02 14.84
C ALA A 153 -6.96 -24.47 14.43
N LYS A 154 -7.81 -24.65 13.41
CA LYS A 154 -8.12 -25.97 12.84
C LYS A 154 -6.92 -26.59 12.14
N ALA A 155 -6.15 -25.82 11.38
CA ALA A 155 -4.92 -26.28 10.74
C ALA A 155 -3.88 -26.68 11.78
N ASP A 156 -3.61 -25.82 12.78
CA ASP A 156 -2.66 -26.09 13.86
C ASP A 156 -3.08 -27.31 14.70
N ARG A 157 -4.38 -27.51 14.92
CA ARG A 157 -4.89 -28.70 15.62
C ARG A 157 -4.68 -29.97 14.78
N LYS A 158 -4.88 -29.89 13.46
CA LYS A 158 -4.65 -31.02 12.55
C LYS A 158 -3.17 -31.37 12.49
N GLU A 159 -2.29 -30.38 12.38
CA GLU A 159 -0.84 -30.57 12.36
C GLU A 159 -0.34 -31.19 13.67
N LYS A 160 -0.84 -30.73 14.82
CA LYS A 160 -0.55 -31.38 16.11
C LYS A 160 -1.01 -32.83 16.16
N MET A 161 -2.22 -33.13 15.67
CA MET A 161 -2.73 -34.51 15.62
C MET A 161 -1.90 -35.39 14.69
N GLU A 162 -1.50 -34.89 13.52
CA GLU A 162 -0.64 -35.61 12.58
C GLU A 162 0.74 -35.88 13.18
N LYS A 163 1.34 -34.90 13.86
CA LYS A 163 2.62 -35.07 14.53
C LYS A 163 2.56 -36.09 15.68
N ASP A 164 1.51 -36.03 16.51
CA ASP A 164 1.29 -37.00 17.58
C ASP A 164 1.10 -38.42 17.03
N ASP A 165 0.41 -38.57 15.90
CA ASP A 165 0.21 -39.87 15.24
C ASP A 165 1.50 -40.38 14.57
N GLU A 166 2.31 -39.50 13.96
CA GLU A 166 3.63 -39.83 13.43
C GLU A 166 4.59 -40.32 14.52
N GLU A 167 4.62 -39.66 15.68
CA GLU A 167 5.44 -40.07 16.83
C GLU A 167 5.01 -41.46 17.33
N ARG A 168 3.71 -41.72 17.48
CA ARG A 168 3.21 -43.07 17.86
C ARG A 168 3.54 -44.14 16.83
N MET A 169 3.48 -43.81 15.55
CA MET A 169 3.78 -44.75 14.47
C MET A 169 5.28 -45.08 14.43
N ALA A 170 6.15 -44.09 14.68
CA ALA A 170 7.58 -44.29 14.84
C ALA A 170 7.91 -45.22 16.01
N ASP A 171 7.30 -44.99 17.18
CA ASP A 171 7.46 -45.85 18.36
C ASP A 171 7.02 -47.31 18.08
N PHE A 172 5.91 -47.50 17.36
CA PHE A 172 5.42 -48.83 17.00
C PHE A 172 6.37 -49.58 16.03
N ILE A 173 6.92 -48.86 15.04
CA ILE A 173 7.89 -49.43 14.11
C ILE A 173 9.18 -49.83 14.85
N GLU A 174 9.65 -48.99 15.77
CA GLU A 174 10.86 -49.29 16.56
C GLU A 174 10.67 -50.53 17.44
N GLN A 175 9.46 -50.76 17.97
CA GLN A 175 9.12 -51.98 18.71
C GLN A 175 9.09 -53.25 17.85
N GLN A 176 8.80 -53.17 16.54
CA GLN A 176 8.78 -54.34 15.64
C GLN A 176 10.14 -54.70 15.04
N ILE A 177 11.09 -53.77 15.04
CA ILE A 177 12.47 -53.98 14.55
C ILE A 177 13.35 -54.66 15.61
N LYS A 178 12.91 -54.66 16.88
CA LYS A 178 13.62 -55.20 18.03
C LYS A 178 13.23 -56.65 18.33
#